data_AF-A0A2N2H346-F1
#
_entry.id   AF-A0A2N2H346-F1
#
_cell.length_a   1.000
_cell.length_b   1.000
_cell.length_c   1.000
_cell.angle_alpha   90.00
_cell.angle_beta   90.00
_cell.angle_gamma   90.00
#
_symmetry.space_group_name_H-M   'P 1'
#
loop_
_entity.id
_entity.type
_entity.pdbx_description
1 polymer ?
#
loop_
_entity_poly.entity_id
_entity_poly.type
_entity_poly.pdbx_seq_one_letter_code
_entity_poly.pdbx_strand_id
1 'polypeptide(L)'
;MTWHTLENLHLTPGYSPDDLEKLVQRQVKPAGASLLTLRILRESLDARGTPRLLLHVAVELDRPVAALHPWEPPTPLEIPLLPAPVRAAARPVVIGAGPSGLCAAWLLARAGLSPVIVDRGADVDGRRAGWSDFERERHFSTAASLVFGEGGAGTFSDGKLTTRRNDPLLSSFFAWLVRHGAPDDILYRAKPHVGSDRLVKILPSIRAELIHLGATFLWNTDVTAFVHREGRLDHLETTAGPLPCTDAFVATGTSGEALLPALEAAGVHITPRPLQVGVRMEQPAPQIRRAVYGKNANLPGLPAAEYQFVLRQGSMRSFCMCPGGSVVCSAALPDQLVVNGMSLRARDGAFSNAALIVTLDPLSGWREAVDFRADLERRAFSAGGGTWAAPAQTISSFLKGQSPDTVPTSYRFGATPHDLRALLPGPLTAALAAGLRHLPGVLPGVSEGLLLAPETRVSPGWRLERDEHAQSAPGLFVCGEGSGYASGISTSALDGLKVAQGWILSKS
;
A
#
# COMPACT_ATOMS: atom_id res chain seq x y z
N MET A 1 18.65 22.33 28.93
CA MET A 1 18.54 21.54 27.68
C MET A 1 17.32 22.01 26.93
N THR A 2 17.47 22.30 25.64
CA THR A 2 16.38 22.83 24.80
C THR A 2 16.51 22.29 23.39
N TRP A 3 15.36 21.98 22.78
CA TRP A 3 15.29 21.49 21.41
C TRP A 3 15.11 22.65 20.42
N HIS A 4 15.85 22.58 19.32
CA HIS A 4 15.80 23.55 18.23
C HIS A 4 15.79 22.84 16.88
N THR A 5 15.38 23.52 15.81
CA THR A 5 15.49 23.00 14.45
C THR A 5 16.55 23.72 13.61
N LEU A 6 17.11 22.97 12.66
CA LEU A 6 17.95 23.47 11.58
C LEU A 6 17.39 22.96 10.25
N GLU A 7 17.14 23.89 9.33
CA GLU A 7 16.55 23.62 8.03
C GLU A 7 17.55 23.83 6.88
N ASN A 8 17.23 23.29 5.70
CA ASN A 8 18.00 23.46 4.48
C ASN A 8 19.48 23.05 4.63
N LEU A 9 19.74 21.95 5.35
CA LEU A 9 21.07 21.36 5.40
C LEU A 9 21.30 20.55 4.12
N HIS A 10 22.37 20.88 3.38
CA HIS A 10 22.69 20.23 2.11
C HIS A 10 23.82 19.23 2.29
N LEU A 11 23.58 17.99 1.89
CA LEU A 11 24.60 16.92 1.86
C LEU A 11 24.60 16.21 0.51
N THR A 12 25.75 15.64 0.16
CA THR A 12 25.87 14.77 -1.02
C THR A 12 25.22 13.42 -0.70
N PRO A 13 24.53 12.77 -1.67
CA PRO A 13 24.06 11.40 -1.51
C PRO A 13 25.21 10.47 -1.06
N GLY A 14 24.95 9.61 -0.08
CA GLY A 14 25.96 8.74 0.52
C GLY A 14 26.78 9.36 1.66
N TYR A 15 26.34 10.49 2.21
CA TYR A 15 26.93 11.07 3.43
C TYR A 15 26.94 10.08 4.60
N SER A 16 27.94 10.20 5.46
CA SER A 16 28.03 9.48 6.73
C SER A 16 27.34 10.26 7.86
N PRO A 17 26.91 9.60 8.95
CA PRO A 17 26.41 10.31 10.14
C PRO A 17 27.34 11.42 10.64
N ASP A 18 28.65 11.20 10.59
CA ASP A 18 29.68 12.17 10.96
C ASP A 18 29.66 13.44 10.08
N ASP A 19 29.32 13.32 8.79
CA ASP A 19 29.23 14.47 7.89
C ASP A 19 28.08 15.39 8.30
N LEU A 20 26.94 14.82 8.68
CA LEU A 20 25.79 15.55 9.18
C LEU A 20 26.10 16.18 10.55
N GLU A 21 26.72 15.43 11.45
CA GLU A 21 27.07 15.93 12.77
C GLU A 21 28.04 17.11 12.68
N LYS A 22 29.11 17.00 11.85
CA LYS A 22 30.05 18.10 11.60
C LYS A 22 29.37 19.32 11.00
N LEU A 23 28.42 19.13 10.08
CA LEU A 23 27.66 20.23 9.49
C LEU A 23 26.81 20.95 10.54
N VAL A 24 26.12 20.20 11.41
CA VAL A 24 25.32 20.76 12.51
C VAL A 24 26.19 21.45 13.55
N GLN A 25 27.30 20.84 13.97
CA GLN A 25 28.24 21.43 14.92
C GLN A 25 28.77 22.79 14.44
N ARG A 26 29.04 22.93 13.13
CA ARG A 26 29.46 24.21 12.53
C ARG A 26 28.39 25.29 12.62
N GLN A 27 27.11 24.93 12.63
CA GLN A 27 26.00 25.89 12.73
C GLN A 27 25.74 26.33 14.19
N VAL A 28 25.92 25.43 15.16
CA VAL A 28 25.62 25.73 16.58
C VAL A 28 26.81 26.29 17.36
N LYS A 29 28.05 25.95 16.98
CA LYS A 29 29.28 26.40 17.67
C LYS A 29 29.43 27.93 17.76
N PRO A 30 29.09 28.74 16.73
CA PRO A 30 29.16 30.20 16.84
C PRO A 30 28.28 30.78 17.95
N ALA A 31 27.24 30.07 18.38
CA ALA A 31 26.38 30.47 19.49
C ALA A 31 26.88 29.99 20.88
N GLY A 32 28.05 29.34 20.94
CA GLY A 32 28.61 28.80 22.19
C GLY A 32 27.82 27.63 22.80
N ALA A 33 26.92 27.01 22.02
CA ALA A 33 26.14 25.85 22.45
C ALA A 33 26.82 24.53 22.04
N SER A 34 26.60 23.49 22.84
CA SER A 34 27.07 22.14 22.58
C SER A 34 25.90 21.25 22.12
N LEU A 35 26.13 20.46 21.08
CA LEU A 35 25.19 19.47 20.58
C LEU A 35 25.14 18.27 21.54
N LEU A 36 23.95 17.94 22.05
CA LEU A 36 23.71 16.77 22.90
C LEU A 36 23.12 15.61 22.09
N THR A 37 22.05 15.90 21.34
CA THR A 37 21.32 14.92 20.54
C THR A 37 20.96 15.51 19.17
N LEU A 38 21.00 14.69 18.13
CA LEU A 38 20.57 15.05 16.77
C LEU A 38 19.50 14.07 16.29
N ARG A 39 18.43 14.59 15.68
CA ARG A 39 17.36 13.80 15.05
C ARG A 39 17.05 14.35 13.66
N ILE A 40 16.95 13.47 12.67
CA ILE A 40 16.49 13.85 11.34
C ILE A 40 14.96 13.95 11.39
N LEU A 41 14.41 15.12 11.07
CA LEU A 41 12.97 15.33 10.94
C LEU A 41 12.49 15.12 9.52
N ARG A 42 13.33 15.47 8.53
CA ARG A 42 13.03 15.27 7.12
C ARG A 42 14.31 15.06 6.31
N GLU A 43 14.28 14.10 5.39
CA GLU A 43 15.30 13.93 4.35
C GLU A 43 14.62 13.84 2.97
N SER A 44 15.08 14.63 2.01
CA SER A 44 14.57 14.60 0.64
C SER A 44 15.69 14.75 -0.38
N LEU A 45 15.51 14.15 -1.56
CA LEU A 45 16.45 14.27 -2.68
C LEU A 45 15.97 15.35 -3.64
N ASP A 46 16.82 16.35 -3.87
CA ASP A 46 16.72 17.20 -5.06
C ASP A 46 17.62 16.61 -6.15
N ALA A 47 16.99 16.04 -7.18
CA ALA A 47 17.68 15.43 -8.31
C ALA A 47 17.89 16.42 -9.48
N ARG A 48 17.53 17.71 -9.35
CA ARG A 48 17.74 18.72 -10.39
C ARG A 48 19.22 19.11 -10.43
N GLY A 49 19.80 19.15 -11.63
CA GLY A 49 21.22 19.49 -11.78
C GLY A 49 22.13 18.42 -11.18
N THR A 50 22.99 18.80 -10.21
CA THR A 50 23.79 17.84 -9.44
C THR A 50 23.02 17.43 -8.18
N PRO A 51 22.68 16.15 -8.01
CA PRO A 51 21.83 15.71 -6.93
C PRO A 51 22.34 16.05 -5.52
N ARG A 52 21.45 16.49 -4.64
CA ARG A 52 21.74 16.81 -3.23
C ARG A 52 20.62 16.30 -2.33
N LEU A 53 20.97 15.91 -1.11
CA LEU A 53 20.02 15.65 -0.05
C LEU A 53 19.78 16.94 0.73
N LEU A 54 18.52 17.26 0.96
CA LEU A 54 18.07 18.34 1.83
C LEU A 54 17.54 17.74 3.12
N LEU A 55 18.12 18.18 4.24
CA LEU A 55 17.76 17.71 5.57
C LEU A 55 17.17 18.85 6.42
N HIS A 56 16.16 18.48 7.20
CA HIS A 56 15.68 19.23 8.34
C HIS A 56 15.94 18.37 9.57
N VAL A 57 16.64 18.92 10.56
CA VAL A 57 16.99 18.21 11.79
C VAL A 57 16.48 18.95 13.03
N ALA A 58 16.18 18.20 14.08
CA ALA A 58 16.04 18.70 15.44
C ALA A 58 17.34 18.42 16.20
N VAL A 59 17.77 19.41 16.98
CA VAL A 59 18.98 19.34 17.79
C VAL A 59 18.65 19.67 19.24
N GLU A 60 19.10 18.83 20.15
CA GLU A 60 19.07 19.10 21.58
C GLU A 60 20.38 19.76 21.98
N LEU A 61 20.28 20.93 22.60
CA LEU A 61 21.43 21.73 23.01
C LEU A 61 21.48 21.88 24.53
N ASP A 62 22.69 22.03 25.07
CA ASP A 62 22.92 22.29 26.51
C ASP A 62 22.22 23.57 26.99
N ARG A 63 22.12 24.56 26.10
CA ARG A 63 21.51 25.87 26.33
C ARG A 63 20.64 26.33 25.15
N PRO A 64 19.68 27.25 25.38
CA PRO A 64 18.92 27.86 24.29
C PRO A 64 19.80 28.72 23.39
N VAL A 65 19.51 28.68 22.08
CA VAL A 65 20.15 29.52 21.07
C VAL A 65 19.07 30.36 20.38
N ALA A 66 19.05 31.67 20.64
CA ALA A 66 18.00 32.57 20.15
C ALA A 66 17.92 32.68 18.62
N ALA A 67 19.01 32.38 17.90
CA ALA A 67 19.05 32.39 16.45
C ALA A 67 18.44 31.15 15.79
N LEU A 68 18.10 30.12 16.58
CA LEU A 68 17.47 28.89 16.09
C LEU A 68 15.99 28.85 16.46
N HIS A 69 15.21 28.11 15.67
CA HIS A 69 13.79 27.94 15.91
C HIS A 69 13.58 26.89 17.00
N PRO A 70 12.83 27.20 18.07
CA PRO A 70 12.52 26.21 19.09
C PRO A 70 11.66 25.09 18.48
N TRP A 71 11.87 23.87 18.97
CA TRP A 71 11.11 22.71 18.55
C TRP A 71 10.67 21.89 19.75
N GLU A 72 9.48 21.34 19.70
CA GLU A 72 8.99 20.41 20.71
C GLU A 72 8.82 19.03 20.09
N PRO A 73 9.38 17.97 20.72
CA PRO A 73 9.09 16.61 20.32
C PRO A 73 7.58 16.33 20.33
N PRO A 74 7.05 15.65 19.30
CA PRO A 74 5.63 15.32 19.28
C PRO A 74 5.26 14.43 20.46
N THR A 75 4.14 14.75 21.11
CA THR A 75 3.58 13.94 22.19
C THR A 75 3.06 12.61 21.63
N PRO A 76 3.33 11.46 22.30
CA PRO A 76 2.74 10.19 21.92
C PRO A 76 1.21 10.25 21.88
N LEU A 77 0.60 9.48 20.98
CA LEU A 77 -0.86 9.36 20.91
C LEU A 77 -1.41 8.70 22.18
N GLU A 78 -2.13 9.48 22.98
CA GLU A 78 -2.93 8.98 24.09
C GLU A 78 -4.30 8.50 23.59
N ILE A 79 -4.71 7.33 24.08
CA ILE A 79 -6.02 6.75 23.79
C ILE A 79 -6.66 6.48 25.14
N PRO A 80 -7.79 7.13 25.46
CA PRO A 80 -8.45 6.93 26.75
C PRO A 80 -8.98 5.50 26.85
N LEU A 81 -8.89 4.91 28.04
CA LEU A 81 -9.58 3.66 28.33
C LEU A 81 -11.09 3.94 28.38
N LEU A 82 -11.85 3.11 27.69
CA LEU A 82 -13.31 3.18 27.75
C LEU A 82 -13.83 2.78 29.15
N PRO A 83 -14.98 3.33 29.58
CA PRO A 83 -15.61 2.93 30.84
C PRO A 83 -15.82 1.42 30.95
N ALA A 84 -15.66 0.86 32.15
CA ALA A 84 -15.78 -0.58 32.38
C ALA A 84 -17.09 -1.22 31.84
N PRO A 85 -18.28 -0.59 31.99
CA PRO A 85 -19.51 -1.13 31.41
C PRO A 85 -19.47 -1.25 29.89
N VAL A 86 -18.88 -0.26 29.20
CA VAL A 86 -18.72 -0.26 27.74
C VAL A 86 -17.80 -1.40 27.32
N ARG A 87 -16.67 -1.55 28.02
CA ARG A 87 -15.71 -2.63 27.72
C ARG A 87 -16.28 -4.03 27.94
N ALA A 88 -17.17 -4.20 28.92
CA ALA A 88 -17.81 -5.48 29.20
C ALA A 88 -18.88 -5.86 28.14
N ALA A 89 -19.54 -4.87 27.55
CA ALA A 89 -20.62 -5.09 26.59
C ALA A 89 -20.15 -5.14 25.13
N ALA A 90 -19.15 -4.34 24.76
CA ALA A 90 -18.70 -4.21 23.38
C ALA A 90 -17.96 -5.46 22.90
N ARG A 91 -18.35 -5.95 21.73
CA ARG A 91 -17.72 -7.10 21.05
C ARG A 91 -17.32 -6.70 19.62
N PRO A 92 -16.31 -5.81 19.47
CA PRO A 92 -15.96 -5.33 18.14
C PRO A 92 -15.30 -6.45 17.32
N VAL A 93 -15.78 -6.65 16.10
CA VAL A 93 -15.14 -7.52 15.13
C VAL A 93 -14.49 -6.68 14.04
N VAL A 94 -13.25 -6.99 13.67
CA VAL A 94 -12.55 -6.37 12.56
C VAL A 94 -12.42 -7.40 11.43
N ILE A 95 -13.00 -7.10 10.27
CA ILE A 95 -13.01 -7.98 9.11
C ILE A 95 -11.91 -7.54 8.15
N GLY A 96 -10.85 -8.33 8.07
CA GLY A 96 -9.64 -8.08 7.28
C GLY A 96 -8.47 -7.63 8.16
N ALA A 97 -7.33 -8.30 8.03
CA ALA A 97 -6.08 -8.04 8.72
C ALA A 97 -5.09 -7.23 7.86
N GLY A 98 -5.58 -6.39 6.95
CA GLY A 98 -4.79 -5.41 6.22
C GLY A 98 -4.42 -4.18 7.07
N PRO A 99 -3.72 -3.18 6.50
CA PRO A 99 -3.28 -1.99 7.26
C PRO A 99 -4.43 -1.26 7.99
N SER A 100 -5.60 -1.14 7.35
CA SER A 100 -6.78 -0.50 7.94
C SER A 100 -7.33 -1.29 9.12
N GLY A 101 -7.51 -2.61 8.96
CA GLY A 101 -8.04 -3.47 10.02
C GLY A 101 -7.08 -3.61 11.20
N LEU A 102 -5.78 -3.81 10.94
CA LEU A 102 -4.77 -3.87 12.00
C LEU A 102 -4.69 -2.56 12.81
N CYS A 103 -4.79 -1.42 12.14
CA CYS A 103 -4.81 -0.12 12.82
C CYS A 103 -6.10 0.13 13.60
N ALA A 104 -7.26 -0.26 13.07
CA ALA A 104 -8.52 -0.19 13.80
C ALA A 104 -8.47 -1.06 15.06
N ALA A 105 -8.02 -2.32 14.92
CA ALA A 105 -7.84 -3.25 16.03
C ALA A 105 -6.86 -2.70 17.08
N TRP A 106 -5.76 -2.06 16.64
CA TRP A 106 -4.78 -1.46 17.55
C TRP A 106 -5.39 -0.36 18.43
N LEU A 107 -6.16 0.57 17.86
CA LEU A 107 -6.82 1.60 18.68
C LEU A 107 -7.89 1.02 19.61
N LEU A 108 -8.71 0.09 19.11
CA LEU A 108 -9.75 -0.57 19.92
C LEU A 108 -9.12 -1.31 21.11
N ALA A 109 -8.04 -2.05 20.88
CA ALA A 109 -7.33 -2.78 21.91
C ALA A 109 -6.68 -1.82 22.93
N ARG A 110 -6.07 -0.72 22.47
CA ARG A 110 -5.52 0.31 23.37
C ARG A 110 -6.59 1.06 24.18
N ALA A 111 -7.83 1.12 23.71
CA ALA A 111 -8.98 1.62 24.47
C ALA A 111 -9.50 0.61 25.51
N GLY A 112 -8.87 -0.58 25.61
CA GLY A 112 -9.17 -1.63 26.58
C GLY A 112 -10.20 -2.65 26.10
N LEU A 113 -10.46 -2.74 24.79
CA LEU A 113 -11.34 -3.75 24.22
C LEU A 113 -10.57 -5.00 23.77
N SER A 114 -11.30 -6.08 23.53
CA SER A 114 -10.76 -7.34 23.03
C SER A 114 -11.30 -7.61 21.61
N PRO A 115 -10.80 -6.91 20.58
CA PRO A 115 -11.32 -7.08 19.23
C PRO A 115 -11.03 -8.49 18.69
N VAL A 116 -12.00 -9.05 17.97
CA VAL A 116 -11.80 -10.27 17.18
C VAL A 116 -11.49 -9.86 15.75
N ILE A 117 -10.29 -10.18 15.27
CA ILE A 117 -9.88 -9.95 13.89
C ILE A 117 -10.14 -11.24 13.11
N VAL A 118 -10.96 -11.15 12.06
CA VAL A 118 -11.24 -12.24 11.12
C VAL A 118 -10.57 -11.91 9.80
N ASP A 119 -9.82 -12.85 9.25
CA ASP A 119 -9.34 -12.77 7.87
C ASP A 119 -9.51 -14.11 7.17
N ARG A 120 -9.86 -14.04 5.90
CA ARG A 120 -10.03 -15.22 5.04
C ARG A 120 -8.73 -15.88 4.65
N GLY A 121 -7.64 -15.14 4.69
CA GLY A 121 -6.32 -15.67 4.46
C GLY A 121 -5.65 -16.18 5.71
N ALA A 122 -4.47 -16.77 5.52
CA ALA A 122 -3.63 -17.28 6.56
C ALA A 122 -2.83 -16.15 7.25
N ASP A 123 -2.17 -16.51 8.36
CA ASP A 123 -1.08 -15.71 8.90
C ASP A 123 0.09 -15.58 7.90
N VAL A 124 1.02 -14.65 8.15
CA VAL A 124 2.10 -14.35 7.20
C VAL A 124 3.01 -15.54 6.92
N ASP A 125 3.17 -16.47 7.87
CA ASP A 125 3.99 -17.67 7.68
C ASP A 125 3.31 -18.66 6.74
N GLY A 126 2.01 -18.93 6.97
CA GLY A 126 1.18 -19.74 6.07
C GLY A 126 1.07 -19.11 4.68
N ARG A 127 0.95 -17.79 4.59
CA ARG A 127 0.96 -17.06 3.31
C ARG A 127 2.28 -17.25 2.56
N ARG A 128 3.42 -17.15 3.24
CA ARG A 128 4.74 -17.34 2.62
C ARG A 128 4.92 -18.77 2.11
N ALA A 129 4.49 -19.76 2.90
CA ALA A 129 4.53 -21.16 2.49
C ALA A 129 3.68 -21.39 1.24
N GLY A 130 2.41 -20.98 1.26
CA GLY A 130 1.52 -21.16 0.11
C GLY A 130 1.93 -20.36 -1.12
N TRP A 131 2.50 -19.15 -0.96
CA TRP A 131 3.09 -18.41 -2.08
C TRP A 131 4.28 -19.16 -2.69
N SER A 132 5.17 -19.70 -1.86
CA SER A 132 6.31 -20.49 -2.34
C SER A 132 5.86 -21.73 -3.10
N ASP A 133 4.80 -22.40 -2.65
CA ASP A 133 4.23 -23.56 -3.34
C ASP A 133 3.56 -23.16 -4.65
N PHE A 134 2.85 -22.03 -4.69
CA PHE A 134 2.25 -21.51 -5.91
C PHE A 134 3.32 -21.13 -6.96
N GLU A 135 4.40 -20.47 -6.53
CA GLU A 135 5.48 -20.04 -7.43
C GLU A 135 6.25 -21.23 -8.02
N ARG A 136 6.39 -22.33 -7.27
CA ARG A 136 7.16 -23.51 -7.67
C ARG A 136 6.31 -24.55 -8.40
N GLU A 137 5.16 -24.90 -7.83
CA GLU A 137 4.33 -26.04 -8.26
C GLU A 137 3.05 -25.61 -8.98
N ARG A 138 2.77 -24.30 -9.08
CA ARG A 138 1.50 -23.76 -9.62
C ARG A 138 0.26 -24.20 -8.83
N HIS A 139 0.43 -24.61 -7.57
CA HIS A 139 -0.67 -24.89 -6.66
C HIS A 139 -1.22 -23.59 -6.05
N PHE A 140 -2.32 -23.09 -6.60
CA PHE A 140 -2.95 -21.87 -6.10
C PHE A 140 -3.78 -22.13 -4.85
N SER A 141 -3.61 -21.29 -3.82
CA SER A 141 -4.43 -21.27 -2.62
C SER A 141 -4.95 -19.85 -2.37
N THR A 142 -6.27 -19.69 -2.31
CA THR A 142 -6.91 -18.40 -2.00
C THR A 142 -6.46 -17.85 -0.65
N ALA A 143 -6.35 -18.74 0.35
CA ALA A 143 -5.95 -18.42 1.71
C ALA A 143 -4.49 -17.94 1.82
N ALA A 144 -3.63 -18.31 0.86
CA ALA A 144 -2.21 -17.93 0.83
C ALA A 144 -1.86 -17.01 -0.36
N SER A 145 -2.84 -16.34 -0.95
CA SER A 145 -2.62 -15.38 -2.03
C SER A 145 -1.86 -14.13 -1.54
N LEU A 146 -1.32 -13.34 -2.49
CA LEU A 146 -0.66 -12.08 -2.15
C LEU A 146 -1.60 -11.01 -1.60
N VAL A 147 -2.92 -11.16 -1.75
CA VAL A 147 -3.92 -10.14 -1.39
C VAL A 147 -4.70 -10.44 -0.12
N PHE A 148 -4.86 -11.71 0.26
CA PHE A 148 -5.60 -12.13 1.47
C PHE A 148 -4.68 -12.62 2.59
N GLY A 149 -5.09 -12.40 3.84
CA GLY A 149 -4.37 -12.81 5.04
C GLY A 149 -3.59 -11.67 5.71
N GLU A 150 -2.74 -12.02 6.66
CA GLU A 150 -2.06 -11.06 7.55
C GLU A 150 -1.27 -9.96 6.83
N GLY A 151 -1.61 -8.70 7.09
CA GLY A 151 -1.08 -7.51 6.43
C GLY A 151 -1.72 -7.20 5.07
N GLY A 152 -2.65 -8.05 4.61
CA GLY A 152 -3.41 -7.90 3.37
C GLY A 152 -2.51 -7.80 2.12
N ALA A 153 -2.96 -7.01 1.15
CA ALA A 153 -2.21 -6.71 -0.08
C ALA A 153 -0.93 -5.88 0.18
N GLY A 154 -0.77 -5.29 1.37
CA GLY A 154 0.42 -4.50 1.71
C GLY A 154 1.67 -5.34 1.92
N THR A 155 1.53 -6.59 2.37
CA THR A 155 2.63 -7.45 2.85
C THR A 155 3.69 -7.71 1.79
N PHE A 156 3.29 -8.12 0.59
CA PHE A 156 4.18 -8.49 -0.51
C PHE A 156 4.32 -7.35 -1.51
N SER A 157 4.67 -6.16 -1.00
CA SER A 157 4.84 -4.95 -1.80
C SER A 157 6.17 -4.27 -1.47
N ASP A 158 6.56 -3.27 -2.28
CA ASP A 158 7.69 -2.37 -1.93
C ASP A 158 7.48 -1.64 -0.59
N GLY A 159 6.26 -1.65 -0.04
CA GLY A 159 5.97 -1.08 1.27
C GLY A 159 6.09 0.42 1.28
N LYS A 160 5.70 1.09 0.18
CA LYS A 160 5.72 2.55 0.09
C LYS A 160 4.72 3.15 1.07
N LEU A 161 5.20 4.10 1.85
CA LEU A 161 4.40 4.82 2.84
C LEU A 161 4.13 6.28 2.45
N THR A 162 4.39 6.64 1.19
CA THR A 162 4.19 7.98 0.64
C THR A 162 2.75 8.44 0.80
N THR A 163 2.57 9.61 1.40
CA THR A 163 1.27 10.27 1.62
C THR A 163 1.43 11.78 1.45
N ARG A 164 0.34 12.47 1.13
CA ARG A 164 0.26 13.94 1.15
C ARG A 164 -0.46 14.45 2.40
N ARG A 165 -1.00 13.57 3.23
CA ARG A 165 -1.68 13.92 4.47
C ARG A 165 -0.65 14.05 5.60
N ASN A 166 -0.72 15.15 6.33
CA ASN A 166 0.00 15.34 7.57
C ASN A 166 -1.00 15.18 8.72
N ASP A 167 -0.92 14.07 9.46
CA ASP A 167 -1.89 13.72 10.50
C ASP A 167 -1.15 13.02 11.66
N PRO A 168 -1.32 13.45 12.93
CA PRO A 168 -0.65 12.84 14.08
C PRO A 168 -0.87 11.33 14.23
N LEU A 169 -2.05 10.83 13.82
CA LEU A 169 -2.34 9.39 13.82
C LEU A 169 -1.42 8.64 12.86
N LEU A 170 -1.08 9.25 11.72
CA LEU A 170 -0.19 8.64 10.76
C LEU A 170 1.27 8.61 11.25
N SER A 171 1.71 9.65 11.94
CA SER A 171 3.01 9.64 12.63
C SER A 171 3.08 8.52 13.67
N SER A 172 1.99 8.31 14.40
CA SER A 172 1.86 7.21 15.37
C SER A 172 1.92 5.83 14.70
N PHE A 173 1.31 5.68 13.53
CA PHE A 173 1.42 4.46 12.72
C PHE A 173 2.86 4.19 12.28
N PHE A 174 3.61 5.19 11.81
CA PHE A 174 5.01 4.97 11.43
C PHE A 174 5.88 4.61 12.63
N ALA A 175 5.70 5.29 13.77
CA ALA A 175 6.38 4.94 15.02
C ALA A 175 6.03 3.52 15.49
N TRP A 176 4.76 3.12 15.31
CA TRP A 176 4.29 1.77 15.59
C TRP A 176 5.06 0.74 14.76
N LEU A 177 5.15 0.93 13.43
CA LEU A 177 5.93 0.05 12.55
C LEU A 177 7.41 -0.04 12.97
N VAL A 178 8.05 1.09 13.30
CA VAL A 178 9.46 1.12 13.74
C VAL A 178 9.66 0.31 15.01
N ARG A 179 8.77 0.43 16.00
CA ARG A 179 8.83 -0.35 17.24
C ARG A 179 8.73 -1.87 16.99
N HIS A 180 8.11 -2.28 15.89
CA HIS A 180 8.05 -3.69 15.46
C HIS A 180 9.17 -4.11 14.49
N GLY A 181 10.17 -3.27 14.28
CA GLY A 181 11.37 -3.58 13.50
C GLY A 181 11.37 -3.05 12.06
N ALA A 182 10.44 -2.15 11.72
CA ALA A 182 10.57 -1.37 10.50
C ALA A 182 11.76 -0.39 10.62
N PRO A 183 12.37 0.04 9.52
CA PRO A 183 13.56 0.89 9.55
C PRO A 183 13.23 2.32 10.00
N ASP A 184 14.10 2.93 10.81
CA ASP A 184 13.89 4.30 11.33
C ASP A 184 13.75 5.37 10.25
N ASP A 185 14.32 5.13 9.06
CA ASP A 185 14.27 6.07 7.95
C ASP A 185 12.86 6.33 7.42
N ILE A 186 11.89 5.48 7.74
CA ILE A 186 10.49 5.71 7.39
C ILE A 186 9.88 6.92 8.12
N LEU A 187 10.47 7.33 9.25
CA LEU A 187 9.99 8.46 10.04
C LEU A 187 10.32 9.82 9.42
N TYR A 188 11.40 9.89 8.64
CA TYR A 188 11.94 11.17 8.15
C TYR A 188 12.12 11.24 6.64
N ARG A 189 12.22 10.12 5.91
CA ARG A 189 12.35 10.19 4.45
C ARG A 189 11.07 10.70 3.79
N ALA A 190 11.23 11.59 2.80
CA ALA A 190 10.11 12.14 2.05
C ALA A 190 9.37 11.12 1.19
N LYS A 191 10.04 10.02 0.82
CA LYS A 191 9.46 8.88 0.10
C LYS A 191 9.80 7.58 0.84
N PRO A 192 9.18 7.34 2.00
CA PRO A 192 9.55 6.23 2.86
C PRO A 192 9.06 4.91 2.26
N HIS A 193 9.84 3.84 2.45
CA HIS A 193 9.46 2.50 2.06
C HIS A 193 10.08 1.46 3.01
N VAL A 194 9.38 0.33 3.20
CA VAL A 194 9.80 -0.73 4.13
C VAL A 194 10.47 -1.90 3.40
N GLY A 195 9.96 -2.28 2.23
CA GLY A 195 10.36 -3.48 1.48
C GLY A 195 9.65 -4.76 1.94
N SER A 196 9.35 -5.65 0.99
CA SER A 196 8.57 -6.88 1.26
C SER A 196 9.25 -7.81 2.27
N ASP A 197 10.58 -7.94 2.20
CA ASP A 197 11.39 -8.78 3.09
C ASP A 197 11.35 -8.34 4.57
N ARG A 198 11.05 -7.06 4.80
CA ARG A 198 10.91 -6.49 6.15
C ARG A 198 9.46 -6.53 6.61
N LEU A 199 8.50 -6.23 5.73
CA LEU A 199 7.08 -6.30 6.06
C LEU A 199 6.66 -7.67 6.59
N VAL A 200 7.13 -8.76 5.98
CA VAL A 200 6.83 -10.11 6.47
C VAL A 200 7.38 -10.41 7.87
N LYS A 201 8.41 -9.67 8.32
CA LYS A 201 9.06 -9.87 9.62
C LYS A 201 8.42 -9.03 10.73
N ILE A 202 7.84 -7.88 10.40
CA ILE A 202 7.23 -6.99 11.40
C ILE A 202 5.82 -7.46 11.79
N LEU A 203 5.10 -8.14 10.88
CA LEU A 203 3.71 -8.55 11.09
C LEU A 203 3.52 -9.51 12.29
N PRO A 204 4.35 -10.54 12.50
CA PRO A 204 4.23 -11.39 13.68
C PRO A 204 4.40 -10.63 15.00
N SER A 205 5.27 -9.61 15.02
CA SER A 205 5.49 -8.74 16.19
C SER A 205 4.27 -7.86 16.48
N ILE A 206 3.66 -7.30 15.43
CA ILE A 206 2.38 -6.56 15.51
C ILE A 206 1.27 -7.46 16.05
N ARG A 207 1.12 -8.68 15.49
CA ARG A 207 0.13 -9.66 15.96
C ARG A 207 0.34 -10.00 17.43
N ALA A 208 1.58 -10.25 17.85
CA ALA A 208 1.91 -10.57 19.23
C ALA A 208 1.51 -9.44 20.20
N GLU A 209 1.74 -8.17 19.83
CA GLU A 209 1.25 -7.05 20.64
C GLU A 209 -0.28 -7.02 20.70
N LEU A 210 -0.97 -7.15 19.57
CA LEU A 210 -2.44 -7.12 19.55
C LEU A 210 -3.03 -8.22 20.43
N ILE A 211 -2.47 -9.43 20.38
CA ILE A 211 -2.85 -10.54 21.26
C ILE A 211 -2.58 -10.20 22.72
N HIS A 212 -1.42 -9.60 23.04
CA HIS A 212 -1.10 -9.15 24.40
C HIS A 212 -2.08 -8.09 24.92
N LEU A 213 -2.59 -7.22 24.04
CA LEU A 213 -3.63 -6.24 24.34
C LEU A 213 -5.04 -6.86 24.41
N GLY A 214 -5.19 -8.17 24.21
CA GLY A 214 -6.45 -8.90 24.35
C GLY A 214 -7.19 -9.18 23.04
N ALA A 215 -6.58 -8.94 21.88
CA ALA A 215 -7.18 -9.28 20.59
C ALA A 215 -7.14 -10.78 20.30
N THR A 216 -8.09 -11.26 19.51
CA THR A 216 -8.12 -12.65 18.99
C THR A 216 -8.04 -12.64 17.47
N PHE A 217 -7.29 -13.55 16.86
CA PHE A 217 -7.20 -13.70 15.42
C PHE A 217 -7.87 -15.01 14.97
N LEU A 218 -8.74 -14.90 13.97
CA LEU A 218 -9.39 -16.01 13.28
C LEU A 218 -8.96 -15.99 11.82
N TRP A 219 -7.91 -16.75 11.51
CA TRP A 219 -7.39 -16.92 10.15
C TRP A 219 -8.22 -17.94 9.37
N ASN A 220 -8.09 -17.93 8.04
CA ASN A 220 -8.82 -18.85 7.14
C ASN A 220 -10.34 -18.84 7.40
N THR A 221 -10.88 -17.69 7.82
CA THR A 221 -12.27 -17.54 8.23
C THR A 221 -12.94 -16.50 7.33
N ASP A 222 -13.87 -16.93 6.51
CA ASP A 222 -14.63 -16.05 5.63
C ASP A 222 -15.90 -15.57 6.35
N VAL A 223 -16.17 -14.27 6.32
CA VAL A 223 -17.49 -13.71 6.70
C VAL A 223 -18.41 -13.82 5.49
N THR A 224 -19.62 -14.32 5.70
CA THR A 224 -20.57 -14.59 4.61
C THR A 224 -21.88 -13.81 4.74
N ALA A 225 -22.26 -13.39 5.95
CA ALA A 225 -23.46 -12.59 6.17
C ALA A 225 -23.36 -11.70 7.42
N PHE A 226 -24.20 -10.67 7.46
CA PHE A 226 -24.40 -9.81 8.62
C PHE A 226 -25.85 -9.98 9.07
N VAL A 227 -26.06 -10.41 10.32
CA VAL A 227 -27.39 -10.70 10.83
C VAL A 227 -27.81 -9.62 11.81
N HIS A 228 -28.89 -8.92 11.47
CA HIS A 228 -29.52 -7.92 12.31
C HIS A 228 -30.75 -8.48 13.02
N ARG A 229 -30.89 -8.17 14.31
CA ARG A 229 -32.09 -8.42 15.11
C ARG A 229 -32.54 -7.12 15.74
N GLU A 230 -33.84 -6.83 15.67
CA GLU A 230 -34.42 -5.60 16.25
C GLU A 230 -33.71 -4.32 15.78
N GLY A 231 -33.27 -4.30 14.51
CA GLY A 231 -32.58 -3.14 13.92
C GLY A 231 -31.11 -2.96 14.33
N ARG A 232 -30.50 -3.93 15.03
CA ARG A 232 -29.11 -3.88 15.48
C ARG A 232 -28.34 -5.10 14.99
N LEU A 233 -27.05 -4.95 14.73
CA LEU A 233 -26.18 -6.07 14.43
C LEU A 233 -26.12 -7.00 15.64
N ASP A 234 -26.38 -8.28 15.42
CA ASP A 234 -26.40 -9.32 16.47
C ASP A 234 -25.17 -10.24 16.33
N HIS A 235 -24.91 -10.73 15.11
CA HIS A 235 -23.74 -11.54 14.81
C HIS A 235 -23.38 -11.50 13.32
N LEU A 236 -22.17 -11.99 13.03
CA LEU A 236 -21.72 -12.30 11.68
C LEU A 236 -21.86 -13.80 11.43
N GLU A 237 -22.27 -14.18 10.23
CA GLU A 237 -22.11 -15.56 9.78
C GLU A 237 -20.72 -15.74 9.20
N THR A 238 -20.05 -16.83 9.60
CA THR A 238 -18.70 -17.15 9.11
C THR A 238 -18.57 -18.60 8.73
N THR A 239 -17.53 -18.96 7.97
CA THR A 239 -17.20 -20.35 7.66
C THR A 239 -16.83 -21.19 8.89
N ALA A 240 -16.53 -20.55 10.02
CA ALA A 240 -16.26 -21.19 11.31
C ALA A 240 -17.48 -21.19 12.26
N GLY A 241 -18.64 -20.72 11.78
CA GLY A 241 -19.87 -20.57 12.56
C GLY A 241 -20.18 -19.12 12.96
N PRO A 242 -21.30 -18.90 13.67
CA PRO A 242 -21.74 -17.56 14.05
C PRO A 242 -20.75 -16.87 15.01
N LEU A 243 -20.46 -15.59 14.74
CA LEU A 243 -19.59 -14.74 15.56
C LEU A 243 -20.39 -13.56 16.15
N PRO A 244 -20.77 -13.61 17.44
CA PRO A 244 -21.52 -12.54 18.09
C PRO A 244 -20.79 -11.20 18.03
N CYS A 245 -21.47 -10.15 17.56
CA CYS A 245 -20.86 -8.86 17.28
C CYS A 245 -21.92 -7.76 17.26
N THR A 246 -21.66 -6.65 17.94
CA THR A 246 -22.52 -5.45 17.89
C THR A 246 -21.97 -4.36 16.97
N ASP A 247 -20.67 -4.41 16.68
CA ASP A 247 -19.94 -3.40 15.93
C ASP A 247 -18.87 -4.08 15.05
N ALA A 248 -19.05 -4.09 13.73
CA ALA A 248 -18.14 -4.69 12.77
C ALA A 248 -17.41 -3.62 11.95
N PHE A 249 -16.08 -3.68 11.94
CA PHE A 249 -15.20 -2.84 11.14
C PHE A 249 -14.81 -3.58 9.85
N VAL A 250 -15.41 -3.20 8.73
CA VAL A 250 -15.25 -3.84 7.42
C VAL A 250 -14.05 -3.24 6.68
N ALA A 251 -12.91 -3.96 6.68
CA ALA A 251 -11.62 -3.53 6.16
C ALA A 251 -11.06 -4.51 5.10
N THR A 252 -11.91 -4.96 4.18
CA THR A 252 -11.66 -6.14 3.31
C THR A 252 -10.80 -5.89 2.06
N GLY A 253 -10.36 -4.65 1.83
CA GLY A 253 -9.54 -4.28 0.66
C GLY A 253 -10.27 -4.42 -0.68
N THR A 254 -9.59 -4.09 -1.78
CA THR A 254 -10.20 -4.09 -3.14
C THR A 254 -10.55 -5.48 -3.67
N SER A 255 -10.02 -6.53 -3.03
CA SER A 255 -10.28 -7.93 -3.37
C SER A 255 -11.39 -8.57 -2.52
N GLY A 256 -11.97 -7.84 -1.57
CA GLY A 256 -13.10 -8.28 -0.73
C GLY A 256 -14.47 -8.27 -1.43
N GLU A 257 -14.50 -8.35 -2.76
CA GLU A 257 -15.70 -8.18 -3.58
C GLU A 257 -16.79 -9.22 -3.31
N ALA A 258 -16.40 -10.41 -2.87
CA ALA A 258 -17.33 -11.48 -2.49
C ALA A 258 -18.28 -11.11 -1.34
N LEU A 259 -17.91 -10.10 -0.52
CA LEU A 259 -18.72 -9.65 0.62
C LEU A 259 -19.74 -8.56 0.23
N LEU A 260 -19.62 -7.96 -0.97
CA LEU A 260 -20.52 -6.88 -1.42
C LEU A 260 -22.01 -7.28 -1.43
N PRO A 261 -22.42 -8.47 -1.91
CA PRO A 261 -23.82 -8.89 -1.81
C PRO A 261 -24.35 -8.93 -0.37
N ALA A 262 -23.53 -9.41 0.57
CA ALA A 262 -23.90 -9.51 1.98
C ALA A 262 -23.98 -8.13 2.64
N LEU A 263 -23.08 -7.21 2.28
CA LEU A 263 -23.13 -5.81 2.74
C LEU A 263 -24.39 -5.11 2.22
N GLU A 264 -24.69 -5.25 0.93
CA GLU A 264 -25.91 -4.71 0.31
C GLU A 264 -27.18 -5.24 1.00
N ALA A 265 -27.24 -6.55 1.26
CA ALA A 265 -28.33 -7.17 2.01
C ALA A 265 -28.45 -6.66 3.46
N ALA A 266 -27.35 -6.23 4.07
CA ALA A 266 -27.29 -5.63 5.40
C ALA A 266 -27.63 -4.13 5.42
N GLY A 267 -27.99 -3.54 4.27
CA GLY A 267 -28.39 -2.14 4.15
C GLY A 267 -27.24 -1.18 3.82
N VAL A 268 -26.05 -1.68 3.48
CA VAL A 268 -24.95 -0.82 3.00
C VAL A 268 -25.25 -0.36 1.58
N HIS A 269 -25.27 0.96 1.38
CA HIS A 269 -25.40 1.53 0.04
C HIS A 269 -24.06 1.46 -0.71
N ILE A 270 -24.07 0.86 -1.91
CA ILE A 270 -22.87 0.66 -2.73
C ILE A 270 -22.99 1.48 -4.01
N THR A 271 -22.16 2.50 -4.15
CA THR A 271 -22.15 3.37 -5.34
C THR A 271 -21.07 2.91 -6.33
N PRO A 272 -21.38 2.76 -7.63
CA PRO A 272 -20.35 2.48 -8.64
C PRO A 272 -19.35 3.64 -8.74
N ARG A 273 -18.07 3.31 -8.97
CA ARG A 273 -16.98 4.29 -9.08
C ARG A 273 -16.13 4.00 -10.31
N PRO A 274 -15.44 5.03 -10.85
CA PRO A 274 -14.50 4.82 -11.94
C PRO A 274 -13.47 3.72 -11.64
N LEU A 275 -13.22 2.87 -12.63
CA LEU A 275 -12.27 1.76 -12.55
C LEU A 275 -10.90 2.20 -13.03
N GLN A 276 -9.86 1.87 -12.28
CA GLN A 276 -8.47 2.06 -12.70
C GLN A 276 -7.88 0.72 -13.10
N VAL A 277 -7.61 0.58 -14.40
CA VAL A 277 -7.09 -0.65 -15.00
C VAL A 277 -5.94 -0.34 -15.94
N GLY A 278 -5.09 -1.34 -16.19
CA GLY A 278 -3.89 -1.12 -16.99
C GLY A 278 -3.03 -2.35 -17.18
N VAL A 279 -1.74 -2.09 -17.32
CA VAL A 279 -0.67 -3.07 -17.51
C VAL A 279 0.52 -2.73 -16.64
N ARG A 280 1.38 -3.69 -16.33
CA ARG A 280 2.72 -3.42 -15.77
C ARG A 280 3.70 -3.18 -16.89
N MET A 281 4.37 -2.03 -16.86
CA MET A 281 5.56 -1.78 -17.65
C MET A 281 6.79 -2.18 -16.84
N GLU A 282 7.62 -3.06 -17.39
CA GLU A 282 8.89 -3.49 -16.81
C GLU A 282 10.07 -3.15 -17.71
N GLN A 283 11.17 -2.73 -17.10
CA GLN A 283 12.40 -2.32 -17.79
C GLN A 283 13.64 -2.61 -16.95
N PRO A 284 14.82 -2.77 -17.58
CA PRO A 284 16.09 -2.83 -16.85
C PRO A 284 16.28 -1.63 -15.89
N ALA A 285 16.59 -1.90 -14.62
CA ALA A 285 16.79 -0.86 -13.61
C ALA A 285 17.88 0.17 -14.00
N PRO A 286 19.01 -0.21 -14.64
CA PRO A 286 20.01 0.75 -15.10
C PRO A 286 19.48 1.74 -16.14
N GLN A 287 18.51 1.33 -16.97
CA GLN A 287 17.88 2.21 -17.97
C GLN A 287 17.02 3.27 -17.30
N ILE A 288 16.20 2.89 -16.32
CA ILE A 288 15.45 3.84 -15.48
C ILE A 288 16.40 4.78 -14.74
N ARG A 289 17.49 4.25 -14.19
CA ARG A 289 18.48 5.06 -13.47
C ARG A 289 19.11 6.15 -14.35
N ARG A 290 19.43 5.83 -15.60
CA ARG A 290 19.90 6.81 -16.60
C ARG A 290 18.81 7.80 -17.00
N ALA A 291 17.57 7.34 -17.18
CA ALA A 291 16.45 8.20 -17.54
C ALA A 291 16.15 9.26 -16.45
N VAL A 292 16.25 8.88 -15.17
CA VAL A 292 15.94 9.77 -14.04
C VAL A 292 17.12 10.66 -13.66
N TYR A 293 18.33 10.12 -13.58
CA TYR A 293 19.51 10.86 -13.08
C TYR A 293 20.43 11.41 -14.19
N GLY A 294 20.21 11.03 -15.44
CA GLY A 294 21.01 11.47 -16.59
C GLY A 294 22.50 11.17 -16.40
N LYS A 295 23.34 12.19 -16.58
CA LYS A 295 24.80 12.11 -16.39
C LYS A 295 25.23 11.71 -14.97
N ASN A 296 24.35 11.88 -13.98
CA ASN A 296 24.63 11.56 -12.58
C ASN A 296 24.27 10.12 -12.20
N ALA A 297 23.86 9.27 -13.16
CA ALA A 297 23.44 7.91 -12.88
C ALA A 297 24.48 7.08 -12.10
N ASN A 298 25.77 7.39 -12.22
CA ASN A 298 26.83 6.67 -11.51
C ASN A 298 27.28 7.32 -10.20
N LEU A 299 26.62 8.41 -9.76
CA LEU A 299 26.96 9.06 -8.48
C LEU A 299 26.70 8.07 -7.31
N PRO A 300 27.71 7.80 -6.46
CA PRO A 300 27.54 6.94 -5.29
C PRO A 300 26.47 7.48 -4.33
N GLY A 301 25.83 6.59 -3.58
CA GLY A 301 24.86 6.97 -2.55
C GLY A 301 23.49 7.47 -3.06
N LEU A 302 23.30 7.61 -4.37
CA LEU A 302 21.98 7.90 -4.94
C LEU A 302 21.01 6.74 -4.72
N PRO A 303 19.78 7.00 -4.22
CA PRO A 303 18.78 5.95 -4.05
C PRO A 303 18.38 5.36 -5.41
N ALA A 304 17.73 4.19 -5.36
CA ALA A 304 17.15 3.58 -6.55
C ALA A 304 16.23 4.59 -7.26
N ALA A 305 16.36 4.68 -8.59
CA ALA A 305 15.67 5.68 -9.37
C ALA A 305 14.15 5.41 -9.40
N GLU A 306 13.37 6.42 -9.07
CA GLU A 306 11.92 6.39 -9.07
C GLU A 306 11.35 7.40 -10.06
N TYR A 307 10.18 7.10 -10.62
CA TYR A 307 9.41 8.05 -11.41
C TYR A 307 7.93 8.03 -11.05
N GLN A 308 7.29 9.19 -11.22
CA GLN A 308 5.84 9.34 -11.17
C GLN A 308 5.45 10.33 -12.25
N PHE A 309 4.51 9.95 -13.13
CA PHE A 309 4.04 10.82 -14.19
C PHE A 309 2.54 10.67 -14.43
N VAL A 310 1.97 11.73 -15.00
CA VAL A 310 0.63 11.73 -15.59
C VAL A 310 0.79 12.29 -17.01
N LEU A 311 0.41 11.50 -18.00
CA LEU A 311 0.35 11.92 -19.39
C LEU A 311 -1.11 12.25 -19.72
N ARG A 312 -1.36 13.49 -20.13
CA ARG A 312 -2.72 13.93 -20.53
C ARG A 312 -3.21 13.14 -21.73
N GLN A 313 -2.29 12.69 -22.59
CA GLN A 313 -2.58 11.83 -23.73
C GLN A 313 -3.01 10.45 -23.24
N GLY A 314 -4.26 10.10 -23.51
CA GLY A 314 -4.89 8.89 -22.99
C GLY A 314 -5.16 8.92 -21.49
N SER A 315 -4.98 10.05 -20.80
CA SER A 315 -5.10 10.15 -19.33
C SER A 315 -4.34 9.05 -18.58
N MET A 316 -3.20 8.61 -19.15
CA MET A 316 -2.40 7.50 -18.62
C MET A 316 -1.48 7.99 -17.51
N ARG A 317 -1.44 7.29 -16.38
CA ARG A 317 -0.54 7.62 -15.27
C ARG A 317 0.30 6.42 -14.85
N SER A 318 1.47 6.69 -14.28
CA SER A 318 2.21 5.64 -13.58
C SER A 318 1.67 5.45 -12.17
N PHE A 319 1.67 4.21 -11.70
CA PHE A 319 1.23 3.83 -10.36
C PHE A 319 2.09 2.71 -9.78
N CYS A 320 2.24 2.71 -8.46
CA CYS A 320 3.00 1.70 -7.71
C CYS A 320 4.37 1.36 -8.35
N MET A 321 5.13 2.37 -8.78
CA MET A 321 6.44 2.18 -9.41
C MET A 321 7.42 1.54 -8.42
N CYS A 322 7.95 0.35 -8.70
CA CYS A 322 8.83 -0.45 -7.84
C CYS A 322 10.25 -0.44 -8.42
N PRO A 323 11.18 0.38 -7.88
CA PRO A 323 12.58 0.39 -8.32
C PRO A 323 13.29 -0.90 -7.95
N GLY A 324 14.11 -1.43 -8.86
CA GLY A 324 14.92 -2.63 -8.60
C GLY A 324 14.08 -3.77 -8.02
N GLY A 325 12.86 -3.92 -8.54
CA GLY A 325 11.82 -4.79 -8.02
C GLY A 325 11.47 -5.92 -8.98
N SER A 326 10.32 -6.52 -8.75
CA SER A 326 9.78 -7.58 -9.59
C SER A 326 8.29 -7.42 -9.83
N VAL A 327 7.82 -7.88 -10.99
CA VAL A 327 6.40 -8.07 -11.27
C VAL A 327 5.96 -9.36 -10.59
N VAL A 328 4.76 -9.37 -10.00
CA VAL A 328 4.24 -10.49 -9.21
C VAL A 328 2.82 -10.86 -9.61
N CYS A 329 2.45 -12.13 -9.42
CA CYS A 329 1.09 -12.60 -9.64
C CYS A 329 0.27 -12.27 -8.40
N SER A 330 -0.70 -11.39 -8.55
CA SER A 330 -1.59 -10.92 -7.48
C SER A 330 -3.02 -11.41 -7.65
N ALA A 331 -3.20 -12.53 -8.36
CA ALA A 331 -4.50 -13.19 -8.49
C ALA A 331 -5.10 -13.49 -7.11
N ALA A 332 -6.38 -13.17 -6.95
CA ALA A 332 -7.12 -13.40 -5.70
C ALA A 332 -7.86 -14.74 -5.69
N LEU A 333 -8.23 -15.23 -6.88
CA LEU A 333 -9.02 -16.43 -7.09
C LEU A 333 -8.33 -17.36 -8.10
N PRO A 334 -8.65 -18.66 -8.09
CA PRO A 334 -8.19 -19.58 -9.12
C PRO A 334 -8.68 -19.15 -10.51
N ASP A 335 -7.95 -19.59 -11.53
CA ASP A 335 -8.26 -19.35 -12.96
C ASP A 335 -8.37 -17.88 -13.36
N GLN A 336 -7.77 -17.00 -12.55
CA GLN A 336 -7.65 -15.57 -12.79
C GLN A 336 -6.18 -15.17 -12.80
N LEU A 337 -5.85 -14.14 -13.58
CA LEU A 337 -4.53 -13.54 -13.62
C LEU A 337 -4.62 -12.04 -13.38
N VAL A 338 -3.82 -11.57 -12.43
CA VAL A 338 -3.58 -10.14 -12.15
C VAL A 338 -2.09 -9.97 -11.91
N VAL A 339 -1.48 -8.99 -12.56
CA VAL A 339 -0.11 -8.58 -12.23
C VAL A 339 -0.10 -7.42 -11.25
N ASN A 340 0.97 -7.32 -10.47
CA ASN A 340 1.32 -6.16 -9.64
C ASN A 340 2.85 -6.06 -9.56
N GLY A 341 3.39 -5.20 -8.70
CA GLY A 341 4.83 -5.05 -8.48
C GLY A 341 5.21 -5.00 -7.01
N MET A 342 6.40 -5.51 -6.71
CA MET A 342 7.01 -5.43 -5.38
C MET A 342 8.49 -5.07 -5.50
N SER A 343 9.09 -4.60 -4.40
CA SER A 343 10.54 -4.51 -4.24
C SER A 343 10.94 -4.95 -2.84
N LEU A 344 12.12 -5.54 -2.73
CA LEU A 344 12.79 -5.70 -1.45
C LEU A 344 13.34 -4.36 -0.96
N ARG A 345 13.73 -4.27 0.31
CA ARG A 345 14.28 -3.04 0.88
C ARG A 345 15.49 -2.49 0.10
N ALA A 346 16.36 -3.36 -0.39
CA ALA A 346 17.56 -2.95 -1.11
C ALA A 346 17.27 -2.29 -2.46
N ARG A 347 16.14 -2.63 -3.12
CA ARG A 347 15.76 -2.13 -4.45
C ARG A 347 16.89 -2.23 -5.48
N ASP A 348 17.59 -3.36 -5.47
CA ASP A 348 18.79 -3.67 -6.26
C ASP A 348 18.55 -4.75 -7.32
N GLY A 349 17.28 -5.13 -7.55
CA GLY A 349 16.91 -6.05 -8.62
C GLY A 349 17.26 -5.53 -10.02
N ALA A 350 17.40 -6.47 -10.96
CA ALA A 350 17.79 -6.17 -12.34
C ALA A 350 16.77 -5.30 -13.10
N PHE A 351 15.51 -5.29 -12.65
CA PHE A 351 14.39 -4.61 -13.30
C PHE A 351 13.71 -3.60 -12.39
N SER A 352 13.12 -2.58 -12.99
CA SER A 352 12.19 -1.66 -12.36
C SER A 352 10.87 -1.74 -13.11
N ASN A 353 9.75 -1.69 -12.39
CA ASN A 353 8.44 -1.79 -13.02
C ASN A 353 7.45 -0.76 -12.44
N ALA A 354 6.45 -0.35 -13.23
CA ALA A 354 5.34 0.49 -12.78
C ALA A 354 4.06 0.06 -13.48
N ALA A 355 2.92 0.16 -12.80
CA ALA A 355 1.65 0.05 -13.49
C ALA A 355 1.44 1.29 -14.36
N LEU A 356 1.03 1.10 -15.61
CA LEU A 356 0.52 2.13 -16.51
C LEU A 356 -0.99 1.98 -16.55
N ILE A 357 -1.69 2.93 -15.95
CA ILE A 357 -3.13 2.80 -15.66
C ILE A 357 -3.91 3.93 -16.29
N VAL A 358 -5.15 3.61 -16.66
CA VAL A 358 -6.14 4.52 -17.22
C VAL A 358 -7.40 4.41 -16.36
N THR A 359 -8.10 5.53 -16.19
CA THR A 359 -9.39 5.55 -15.49
C THR A 359 -10.49 5.37 -16.53
N LEU A 360 -11.24 4.29 -16.41
CA LEU A 360 -12.46 4.04 -17.18
C LEU A 360 -13.65 4.65 -16.44
N ASP A 361 -14.65 5.07 -17.21
CA ASP A 361 -15.91 5.56 -16.66
C ASP A 361 -16.58 4.49 -15.78
N PRO A 362 -17.36 4.91 -14.77
CA PRO A 362 -18.09 3.99 -13.92
C PRO A 362 -19.08 3.17 -14.76
N LEU A 363 -19.19 1.88 -14.45
CA LEU A 363 -20.24 1.02 -15.00
C LEU A 363 -21.57 1.26 -14.27
N SER A 364 -22.66 0.68 -14.78
CA SER A 364 -24.02 0.88 -14.28
C SER A 364 -24.20 0.52 -12.80
N GLY A 365 -23.45 -0.47 -12.33
CA GLY A 365 -23.49 -0.93 -10.95
C GLY A 365 -22.16 -1.56 -10.53
N TRP A 366 -22.06 -1.83 -9.23
CA TRP A 366 -20.87 -2.46 -8.66
C TRP A 366 -20.72 -3.92 -9.13
N ARG A 367 -21.82 -4.61 -9.43
CA ARG A 367 -21.82 -6.00 -9.92
C ARG A 367 -21.17 -6.06 -11.29
N GLU A 368 -21.54 -5.16 -12.19
CA GLU A 368 -20.94 -5.04 -13.52
C GLU A 368 -19.46 -4.68 -13.46
N ALA A 369 -19.05 -3.87 -12.48
CA ALA A 369 -17.63 -3.58 -12.22
C ALA A 369 -16.83 -4.81 -11.79
N VAL A 370 -17.39 -5.61 -10.88
CA VAL A 370 -16.81 -6.88 -10.45
C VAL A 370 -16.75 -7.89 -11.60
N ASP A 371 -17.84 -8.04 -12.35
CA ASP A 371 -17.93 -8.98 -13.47
C ASP A 371 -16.99 -8.61 -14.61
N PHE A 372 -16.91 -7.32 -14.97
CA PHE A 372 -15.96 -6.81 -15.95
C PHE A 372 -14.51 -7.13 -15.57
N ARG A 373 -14.16 -6.92 -14.29
CA ARG A 373 -12.82 -7.23 -13.78
C ARG A 373 -12.57 -8.74 -13.84
N ALA A 374 -13.48 -9.55 -13.31
CA ALA A 374 -13.33 -10.99 -13.26
C ALA A 374 -13.24 -11.62 -14.67
N ASP A 375 -14.00 -11.11 -15.63
CA ASP A 375 -13.90 -11.51 -17.04
C ASP A 375 -12.51 -11.21 -17.63
N LEU A 376 -12.02 -9.99 -17.46
CA LEU A 376 -10.70 -9.61 -17.95
C LEU A 376 -9.58 -10.45 -17.34
N GLU A 377 -9.66 -10.72 -16.03
CA GLU A 377 -8.70 -11.56 -15.31
C GLU A 377 -8.71 -13.02 -15.78
N ARG A 378 -9.89 -13.60 -16.06
CA ARG A 378 -10.02 -14.95 -16.63
C ARG A 378 -9.50 -15.02 -18.06
N ARG A 379 -9.85 -14.05 -18.91
CA ARG A 379 -9.33 -13.98 -20.29
C ARG A 379 -7.81 -13.88 -20.32
N ALA A 380 -7.22 -13.11 -19.40
CA ALA A 380 -5.78 -13.02 -19.29
C ALA A 380 -5.14 -14.33 -18.81
N PHE A 381 -5.76 -15.03 -17.86
CA PHE A 381 -5.32 -16.37 -17.44
C PHE A 381 -5.33 -17.36 -18.61
N SER A 382 -6.40 -17.38 -19.41
CA SER A 382 -6.49 -18.21 -20.62
C SER A 382 -5.47 -17.81 -21.69
N ALA A 383 -5.26 -16.51 -21.92
CA ALA A 383 -4.23 -16.01 -22.84
C ALA A 383 -2.80 -16.34 -22.37
N GLY A 384 -2.62 -16.52 -21.06
CA GLY A 384 -1.42 -17.06 -20.43
C GLY A 384 -1.29 -18.59 -20.49
N GLY A 385 -2.19 -19.29 -21.19
CA GLY A 385 -2.19 -20.75 -21.31
C GLY A 385 -2.64 -21.48 -20.04
N GLY A 386 -3.32 -20.79 -19.11
CA GLY A 386 -3.83 -21.41 -17.88
C GLY A 386 -2.77 -21.76 -16.85
N THR A 387 -1.59 -21.14 -16.92
CA THR A 387 -0.44 -21.41 -16.03
C THR A 387 0.00 -20.20 -15.21
N TRP A 388 -0.82 -19.15 -15.22
CA TRP A 388 -0.50 -17.80 -14.70
C TRP A 388 0.69 -17.11 -15.37
N ALA A 389 1.22 -17.64 -16.48
CA ALA A 389 2.10 -16.85 -17.35
C ALA A 389 1.37 -15.60 -17.83
N ALA A 390 2.03 -14.45 -17.85
CA ALA A 390 1.37 -13.18 -18.15
C ALA A 390 1.33 -12.93 -19.66
N PRO A 391 0.16 -12.63 -20.25
CA PRO A 391 0.07 -12.06 -21.59
C PRO A 391 0.93 -10.80 -21.65
N ALA A 392 1.88 -10.78 -22.58
CA ALA A 392 2.89 -9.74 -22.63
C ALA A 392 3.25 -9.36 -24.06
N GLN A 393 3.70 -8.11 -24.20
CA GLN A 393 4.11 -7.53 -25.47
C GLN A 393 5.12 -6.41 -25.23
N THR A 394 6.15 -6.29 -26.06
CA THR A 394 7.04 -5.11 -25.98
C THR A 394 6.26 -3.83 -26.31
N ILE A 395 6.68 -2.69 -25.75
CA ILE A 395 6.10 -1.38 -26.08
C ILE A 395 6.16 -1.13 -27.59
N SER A 396 7.25 -1.53 -28.25
CA SER A 396 7.48 -1.37 -29.68
C SER A 396 6.45 -2.11 -30.52
N SER A 397 6.25 -3.42 -30.29
CA SER A 397 5.26 -4.20 -31.05
C SER A 397 3.83 -3.80 -30.72
N PHE A 398 3.53 -3.46 -29.45
CA PHE A 398 2.23 -2.91 -29.04
C PHE A 398 1.89 -1.61 -29.78
N LEU A 399 2.85 -0.69 -29.94
CA LEU A 399 2.61 0.58 -30.65
C LEU A 399 2.47 0.38 -32.16
N LYS A 400 3.28 -0.49 -32.75
CA LYS A 400 3.26 -0.79 -34.20
C LYS A 400 2.09 -1.68 -34.63
N GLY A 401 1.43 -2.37 -33.69
CA GLY A 401 0.40 -3.36 -34.02
C GLY A 401 0.96 -4.57 -34.78
N GLN A 402 2.19 -4.95 -34.45
CA GLN A 402 2.89 -6.09 -35.04
C GLN A 402 2.67 -7.36 -34.21
N SER A 403 3.10 -8.50 -34.74
CA SER A 403 3.13 -9.76 -33.98
C SER A 403 3.76 -9.55 -32.60
N PRO A 404 3.13 -10.05 -31.53
CA PRO A 404 3.62 -9.84 -30.19
C PRO A 404 4.95 -10.54 -29.97
N ASP A 405 5.85 -9.85 -29.29
CA ASP A 405 7.16 -10.32 -28.88
C ASP A 405 7.40 -10.00 -27.39
N THR A 406 8.36 -10.70 -26.79
CA THR A 406 8.69 -10.56 -25.37
C THR A 406 10.20 -10.46 -25.16
N VAL A 407 10.59 -9.88 -24.04
CA VAL A 407 11.97 -9.81 -23.56
C VAL A 407 12.06 -10.43 -22.16
N PRO A 408 13.27 -10.70 -21.62
CA PRO A 408 13.40 -11.21 -20.26
C PRO A 408 12.64 -10.35 -19.24
N THR A 409 12.03 -11.02 -18.27
CA THR A 409 11.19 -10.40 -17.23
C THR A 409 11.55 -10.92 -15.85
N SER A 410 11.29 -10.14 -14.81
CA SER A 410 11.35 -10.60 -13.42
C SER A 410 10.17 -11.50 -13.02
N TYR A 411 9.11 -11.55 -13.83
CA TYR A 411 7.88 -12.26 -13.52
C TYR A 411 8.09 -13.78 -13.54
N ARG A 412 8.03 -14.38 -12.35
CA ARG A 412 8.37 -15.79 -12.07
C ARG A 412 7.50 -16.83 -12.78
N PHE A 413 6.27 -16.45 -13.16
CA PHE A 413 5.35 -17.35 -13.86
C PHE A 413 5.60 -17.38 -15.38
N GLY A 414 6.51 -16.53 -15.88
CA GLY A 414 6.81 -16.43 -17.30
C GLY A 414 5.87 -15.49 -18.05
N ALA A 415 6.27 -15.09 -19.24
CA ALA A 415 5.50 -14.21 -20.11
C ALA A 415 5.13 -14.95 -21.40
N THR A 416 3.88 -14.81 -21.82
CA THR A 416 3.35 -15.37 -23.08
C THR A 416 3.19 -14.23 -24.08
N PRO A 417 3.87 -14.25 -25.23
CA PRO A 417 3.63 -13.26 -26.29
C PRO A 417 2.15 -13.24 -26.68
N HIS A 418 1.48 -12.10 -26.51
CA HIS A 418 0.05 -11.96 -26.83
C HIS A 418 -0.26 -10.55 -27.32
N ASP A 419 -1.21 -10.42 -28.26
CA ASP A 419 -1.67 -9.10 -28.70
C ASP A 419 -2.54 -8.48 -27.60
N LEU A 420 -1.96 -7.52 -26.87
CA LEU A 420 -2.66 -6.84 -25.79
C LEU A 420 -3.84 -5.99 -26.30
N ARG A 421 -3.88 -5.63 -27.59
CA ARG A 421 -5.02 -4.92 -28.19
C ARG A 421 -6.24 -5.81 -28.34
N ALA A 422 -6.04 -7.12 -28.54
CA ALA A 422 -7.11 -8.11 -28.61
C ALA A 422 -7.59 -8.53 -27.21
N LEU A 423 -6.69 -8.52 -26.21
CA LEU A 423 -7.02 -8.89 -24.84
C LEU A 423 -7.70 -7.77 -24.05
N LEU A 424 -7.20 -6.54 -24.12
CA LEU A 424 -7.65 -5.44 -23.27
C LEU A 424 -8.80 -4.65 -23.91
N PRO A 425 -9.66 -3.97 -23.13
CA PRO A 425 -10.73 -3.14 -23.66
C PRO A 425 -10.21 -2.06 -24.62
N GLY A 426 -10.97 -1.79 -25.70
CA GLY A 426 -10.62 -0.79 -26.72
C GLY A 426 -10.28 0.61 -26.17
N PRO A 427 -11.09 1.19 -25.24
CA PRO A 427 -10.75 2.47 -24.61
C PRO A 427 -9.41 2.44 -23.86
N LEU A 428 -9.09 1.33 -23.18
CA LEU A 428 -7.83 1.17 -22.46
C LEU A 428 -6.65 1.09 -23.44
N THR A 429 -6.74 0.30 -24.50
CA THR A 429 -5.63 0.11 -25.45
C THR A 429 -5.36 1.38 -26.26
N ALA A 430 -6.41 2.10 -26.67
CA ALA A 430 -6.29 3.39 -27.33
C ALA A 430 -5.60 4.43 -26.42
N ALA A 431 -5.99 4.49 -25.16
CA ALA A 431 -5.40 5.37 -24.16
C ALA A 431 -3.93 5.04 -23.86
N LEU A 432 -3.62 3.76 -23.65
CA LEU A 432 -2.24 3.28 -23.47
C LEU A 432 -1.37 3.63 -24.69
N ALA A 433 -1.86 3.40 -25.92
CA ALA A 433 -1.11 3.73 -27.13
C ALA A 433 -0.86 5.24 -27.26
N ALA A 434 -1.84 6.08 -26.91
CA ALA A 434 -1.66 7.54 -26.90
C ALA A 434 -0.61 7.98 -25.88
N GLY A 435 -0.67 7.45 -24.66
CA GLY A 435 0.27 7.76 -23.58
C GLY A 435 1.69 7.25 -23.87
N LEU A 436 1.84 6.01 -24.31
CA LEU A 436 3.13 5.38 -24.61
C LEU A 436 3.93 6.12 -25.69
N ARG A 437 3.27 6.69 -26.71
CA ARG A 437 3.95 7.54 -27.71
C ARG A 437 4.60 8.79 -27.11
N HIS A 438 4.09 9.27 -25.98
CA HIS A 438 4.60 10.46 -25.28
C HIS A 438 5.53 10.12 -24.11
N LEU A 439 5.65 8.84 -23.77
CA LEU A 439 6.50 8.36 -22.68
C LEU A 439 7.97 8.80 -22.79
N PRO A 440 8.61 8.82 -23.98
CA PRO A 440 9.99 9.30 -24.11
C PRO A 440 10.20 10.75 -23.63
N GLY A 441 9.16 11.59 -23.64
CA GLY A 441 9.25 12.97 -23.18
C GLY A 441 9.33 13.13 -21.66
N VAL A 442 8.82 12.16 -20.89
CA VAL A 442 8.87 12.16 -19.42
C VAL A 442 9.85 11.14 -18.83
N LEU A 443 10.19 10.12 -19.62
CA LEU A 443 11.12 9.07 -19.24
C LEU A 443 11.97 8.70 -20.47
N PRO A 444 13.05 9.46 -20.75
CA PRO A 444 13.84 9.28 -21.96
C PRO A 444 14.47 7.89 -22.06
N GLY A 445 14.49 7.33 -23.28
CA GLY A 445 15.16 6.07 -23.57
C GLY A 445 14.39 4.82 -23.14
N VAL A 446 13.09 4.91 -22.87
CA VAL A 446 12.24 3.81 -22.35
C VAL A 446 11.44 3.04 -23.41
N SER A 447 11.67 3.28 -24.70
CA SER A 447 10.89 2.69 -25.81
C SER A 447 10.89 1.15 -25.90
N GLU A 448 11.82 0.47 -25.22
CA GLU A 448 12.05 -0.99 -25.31
C GLU A 448 11.54 -1.78 -24.09
N GLY A 449 10.61 -1.23 -23.30
CA GLY A 449 10.04 -1.92 -22.14
C GLY A 449 9.10 -3.07 -22.50
N LEU A 450 8.84 -3.95 -21.52
CA LEU A 450 7.84 -5.02 -21.60
C LEU A 450 6.54 -4.57 -20.94
N LEU A 451 5.39 -4.80 -21.59
CA LEU A 451 4.07 -4.64 -20.99
C LEU A 451 3.55 -6.03 -20.59
N LEU A 452 3.13 -6.20 -19.33
CA LEU A 452 2.51 -7.41 -18.80
C LEU A 452 1.08 -7.08 -18.35
N ALA A 453 0.11 -7.91 -18.72
CA ALA A 453 -1.30 -7.67 -18.42
C ALA A 453 -1.92 -8.79 -17.57
N PRO A 454 -3.01 -8.49 -16.82
CA PRO A 454 -3.61 -7.17 -16.62
C PRO A 454 -3.33 -6.64 -15.19
N GLU A 455 -3.29 -5.32 -15.01
CA GLU A 455 -3.31 -4.69 -13.69
C GLU A 455 -4.71 -4.14 -13.43
N THR A 456 -5.54 -4.86 -12.66
CA THR A 456 -7.00 -4.61 -12.57
C THR A 456 -7.48 -4.17 -11.18
N ARG A 457 -6.64 -4.32 -10.14
CA ARG A 457 -7.04 -4.17 -8.72
C ARG A 457 -6.53 -2.88 -8.07
N VAL A 458 -6.32 -1.84 -8.89
CA VAL A 458 -5.79 -0.53 -8.48
C VAL A 458 -6.83 0.28 -7.70
N SER A 459 -8.08 0.20 -8.13
CA SER A 459 -9.23 0.77 -7.43
C SER A 459 -10.32 -0.30 -7.29
N PRO A 460 -11.21 -0.18 -6.29
CA PRO A 460 -12.31 -1.14 -6.13
C PRO A 460 -13.29 -1.08 -7.31
N GLY A 461 -13.63 0.10 -7.84
CA GLY A 461 -14.74 0.26 -8.79
C GLY A 461 -16.10 0.46 -8.11
N TRP A 462 -16.11 0.54 -6.79
CA TRP A 462 -17.27 0.88 -5.97
C TRP A 462 -16.85 1.78 -4.80
N ARG A 463 -17.83 2.36 -4.11
CA ARG A 463 -17.70 2.97 -2.78
C ARG A 463 -18.79 2.43 -1.88
N LEU A 464 -18.42 2.04 -0.67
CA LEU A 464 -19.37 1.73 0.40
C LEU A 464 -19.72 3.05 1.08
N GLU A 465 -20.93 3.57 0.88
CA GLU A 465 -21.31 4.86 1.45
C GLU A 465 -21.36 4.79 2.97
N ARG A 466 -20.81 5.82 3.64
CA ARG A 466 -20.82 5.93 5.11
C ARG A 466 -21.03 7.38 5.52
N ASP A 467 -21.62 7.57 6.70
CA ASP A 467 -21.87 8.88 7.32
C ASP A 467 -20.59 9.54 7.88
N GLU A 468 -20.72 10.70 8.54
CA GLU A 468 -19.60 11.38 9.20
C GLU A 468 -18.93 10.57 10.33
N HIS A 469 -19.63 9.58 10.89
CA HIS A 469 -19.14 8.66 11.92
C HIS A 469 -18.55 7.37 11.30
N ALA A 470 -18.43 7.33 9.97
CA ALA A 470 -17.98 6.19 9.20
C ALA A 470 -18.87 4.94 9.32
N GLN A 471 -20.11 5.11 9.79
CA GLN A 471 -21.11 4.06 9.82
C GLN A 471 -21.83 3.99 8.47
N SER A 472 -21.97 2.77 7.95
CA SER A 472 -22.56 2.48 6.65
C SER A 472 -23.94 1.83 6.77
N ALA A 473 -24.14 1.06 7.84
CA ALA A 473 -25.42 0.51 8.28
C ALA A 473 -25.35 0.32 9.82
N PRO A 474 -26.46 0.07 10.54
CA PRO A 474 -26.43 -0.11 11.99
C PRO A 474 -25.40 -1.16 12.42
N GLY A 475 -24.39 -0.73 13.18
CA GLY A 475 -23.28 -1.58 13.65
C GLY A 475 -22.20 -1.90 12.60
N LEU A 476 -22.28 -1.40 11.37
CA LEU A 476 -21.29 -1.65 10.31
C LEU A 476 -20.47 -0.38 10.00
N PHE A 477 -19.16 -0.45 10.21
CA PHE A 477 -18.21 0.63 9.99
C PHE A 477 -17.24 0.24 8.87
N VAL A 478 -17.30 0.90 7.73
CA VAL A 478 -16.48 0.51 6.56
C VAL A 478 -15.22 1.36 6.50
N CYS A 479 -14.06 0.77 6.17
CA CYS A 479 -12.80 1.50 6.09
C CYS A 479 -11.78 0.90 5.11
N GLY A 480 -10.72 1.67 4.82
CA GLY A 480 -9.61 1.25 3.97
C GLY A 480 -9.95 1.22 2.48
N GLU A 481 -9.08 0.63 1.67
CA GLU A 481 -9.21 0.65 0.20
C GLU A 481 -10.50 0.01 -0.33
N GLY A 482 -10.95 -1.08 0.28
CA GLY A 482 -12.19 -1.78 -0.13
C GLY A 482 -13.45 -0.95 0.09
N SER A 483 -13.42 0.04 0.97
CA SER A 483 -14.52 0.98 1.19
C SER A 483 -14.57 2.10 0.13
N GLY A 484 -13.47 2.35 -0.59
CA GLY A 484 -13.33 3.47 -1.52
C GLY A 484 -12.80 4.78 -0.91
N TYR A 485 -12.32 4.78 0.35
CA TYR A 485 -11.81 5.97 1.06
C TYR A 485 -10.28 6.05 1.19
N ALA A 486 -9.56 5.02 0.74
CA ALA A 486 -8.10 4.95 0.76
C ALA A 486 -7.54 4.34 -0.54
N SER A 487 -6.23 4.47 -0.77
CA SER A 487 -5.57 4.02 -2.02
C SER A 487 -4.10 3.60 -1.81
N GLY A 488 -3.76 3.09 -0.63
CA GLY A 488 -2.40 2.67 -0.27
C GLY A 488 -2.24 2.46 1.25
N ILE A 489 -1.13 1.85 1.66
CA ILE A 489 -0.86 1.43 3.05
C ILE A 489 -1.10 2.57 4.05
N SER A 490 -0.43 3.71 3.88
CA SER A 490 -0.54 4.86 4.80
C SER A 490 -1.95 5.43 4.87
N THR A 491 -2.64 5.54 3.74
CA THR A 491 -4.01 6.06 3.72
C THR A 491 -5.02 5.08 4.30
N SER A 492 -4.79 3.77 4.11
CA SER A 492 -5.62 2.70 4.65
C SER A 492 -5.44 2.60 6.16
N ALA A 493 -4.20 2.64 6.66
CA ALA A 493 -3.89 2.71 8.08
C ALA A 493 -4.57 3.92 8.73
N LEU A 494 -4.39 5.12 8.15
CA LEU A 494 -5.00 6.34 8.66
C LEU A 494 -6.54 6.26 8.69
N ASP A 495 -7.16 5.71 7.66
CA ASP A 495 -8.61 5.54 7.63
C ASP A 495 -9.09 4.60 8.75
N GLY A 496 -8.44 3.44 8.92
CA GLY A 496 -8.73 2.52 10.02
C GLY A 496 -8.56 3.15 11.40
N LEU A 497 -7.50 3.95 11.60
CA LEU A 497 -7.31 4.72 12.84
C LEU A 497 -8.46 5.72 13.07
N LYS A 498 -8.86 6.47 12.04
CA LYS A 498 -9.93 7.47 12.19
C LYS A 498 -11.28 6.86 12.48
N VAL A 499 -11.61 5.75 11.82
CA VAL A 499 -12.88 5.04 12.04
C VAL A 499 -12.93 4.48 13.46
N ALA A 500 -11.86 3.80 13.92
CA ALA A 500 -11.81 3.30 15.29
C ALA A 500 -11.82 4.43 16.33
N GLN A 501 -11.08 5.52 16.10
CA GLN A 501 -11.09 6.68 17.00
C GLN A 501 -12.48 7.32 17.09
N GLY A 502 -13.14 7.57 15.96
CA GLY A 502 -14.49 8.13 15.94
C GLY A 502 -15.49 7.24 16.69
N TRP A 503 -15.38 5.93 16.50
CA TRP A 503 -16.18 4.95 17.26
C TRP A 503 -15.88 5.04 18.76
N ILE A 504 -14.61 5.03 19.19
CA ILE A 504 -14.23 5.12 20.61
C ILE A 504 -14.82 6.39 21.24
N LEU A 505 -14.69 7.54 20.57
CA LEU A 505 -15.21 8.81 21.05
C LEU A 505 -16.75 8.81 21.18
N SER A 506 -17.46 8.06 20.33
CA SER A 506 -18.92 7.91 20.44
C SER A 506 -19.37 7.06 21.63
N LYS A 507 -18.46 6.30 22.25
CA LYS A 507 -18.73 5.41 23.40
C LYS A 507 -18.12 5.93 24.71
N SER A 508 -17.34 7.01 24.65
CA SER A 508 -16.57 7.57 25.77
C SER A 508 -17.41 8.42 26.72
#